data_AF-A0A1H0U0F0-F1
#
_entry.id   AF-A0A1H0U0F0-F1
#
_cell.length_a   1.000
_cell.length_b   1.000
_cell.length_c   1.000
_cell.angle_alpha   90.00
_cell.angle_beta   90.00
_cell.angle_gamma   90.00
#
_symmetry.space_group_name_H-M   'P 1'
#
loop_
_entity.id
_entity.type
_entity.pdbx_description
1 polymer ?
#
loop_
_entity_poly.entity_id
_entity_poly.type
_entity_poly.pdbx_seq_one_letter_code
_entity_poly.pdbx_strand_id
1 'polypeptide(L)'
;MAEGFRVGCLSTAERLGNDELHALMDAVVRRDKRESLRLFATVTPLFIAFYEGQVQAGRIKQGETANLAQQALKALYLGQPRYDPNLPFRSWILDIARSTLLGTPDAEAAFDLPASVATRNRREALHVT
;
A
#
# COMPACT_ATOMS: atom_id res chain seq x y z
N MET A 1 -26.78 -8.23 29.16
CA MET A 1 -25.82 -8.67 28.11
C MET A 1 -26.29 -8.07 26.79
N ALA A 2 -25.33 -7.66 25.96
CA ALA A 2 -25.47 -6.94 24.68
C ALA A 2 -25.56 -5.41 24.78
N GLU A 3 -24.38 -4.78 24.85
CA GLU A 3 -24.14 -3.51 24.13
C GLU A 3 -22.68 -3.52 23.66
N GLY A 4 -22.49 -4.15 22.50
CA GLY A 4 -21.24 -4.13 21.76
C GLY A 4 -21.04 -2.76 21.13
N PHE A 5 -20.67 -1.77 21.93
CA PHE A 5 -20.19 -0.49 21.40
C PHE A 5 -18.71 -0.68 21.05
N ARG A 6 -18.43 -1.19 19.84
CA ARG A 6 -17.08 -1.19 19.27
C ARG A 6 -16.68 0.25 18.98
N VAL A 7 -16.16 0.94 20.00
CA VAL A 7 -15.29 2.11 19.83
C VAL A 7 -13.96 1.61 19.26
N GLY A 8 -13.98 1.28 17.98
CA GLY A 8 -12.80 0.94 17.19
C GLY A 8 -12.54 1.96 16.08
N CYS A 9 -13.16 3.14 16.17
CA CYS A 9 -12.88 4.22 15.23
C CYS A 9 -11.81 5.11 15.87
N LEU A 10 -10.54 4.78 15.62
CA LEU A 10 -9.35 5.63 15.78
C LEU A 10 -9.51 6.69 16.88
N SER A 11 -9.07 6.36 18.10
CA SER A 11 -9.02 7.28 19.24
C SER A 11 -8.76 8.71 18.76
N THR A 12 -9.70 9.60 19.06
CA THR A 12 -9.72 11.04 18.78
C THR A 12 -8.52 11.79 19.37
N ALA A 13 -7.54 11.08 19.91
CA ALA A 13 -6.50 11.61 20.79
C ALA A 13 -5.54 12.56 20.07
N GLU A 14 -5.18 12.37 18.79
CA GLU A 14 -4.24 13.27 18.09
C GLU A 14 -4.44 13.23 16.57
N ARG A 15 -5.67 13.39 16.08
CA ARG A 15 -5.90 13.52 14.62
C ARG A 15 -5.40 14.88 14.16
N LEU A 16 -4.11 14.98 13.84
CA LEU A 16 -3.56 16.16 13.18
C LEU A 16 -4.43 16.53 11.97
N GLY A 17 -4.77 17.81 11.92
CA GLY A 17 -5.48 18.42 10.81
C GLY A 17 -4.68 18.30 9.51
N ASN A 18 -5.34 18.54 8.39
CA ASN A 18 -4.67 18.54 7.10
C ASN A 18 -3.49 19.54 7.09
N ASP A 19 -3.70 20.72 7.66
CA ASP A 19 -2.68 21.79 7.72
C ASP A 19 -1.48 21.42 8.59
N GLU A 20 -1.71 20.71 9.69
CA GLU A 20 -0.63 20.23 10.58
C GLU A 20 0.19 19.13 9.90
N LEU A 21 -0.45 18.25 9.13
CA LEU A 21 0.23 17.23 8.32
C LEU A 21 1.03 17.86 7.18
N HIS A 22 0.50 18.91 6.54
CA HIS A 22 1.24 19.72 5.56
C HIS A 22 2.48 20.36 6.17
N ALA A 23 2.36 20.96 7.36
CA ALA A 23 3.48 21.60 8.03
C ALA A 23 4.59 20.61 8.38
N LEU A 24 4.22 19.41 8.84
CA LEU A 24 5.17 18.32 9.07
C LEU A 24 5.85 17.91 7.76
N MET A 25 5.09 17.76 6.67
CA MET A 25 5.62 17.38 5.37
C MET A 25 6.63 18.40 4.81
N ASP A 26 6.36 19.69 4.94
CA ASP A 26 7.31 20.76 4.60
C ASP A 26 8.60 20.64 5.45
N ALA A 27 8.47 20.38 6.76
CA ALA A 27 9.64 20.15 7.61
C ALA A 27 10.45 18.90 7.20
N VAL A 28 9.79 17.84 6.74
CA VAL A 28 10.47 16.68 6.15
C VAL A 28 11.21 17.13 4.88
N VAL A 29 10.64 18.02 4.05
CA VAL A 29 11.27 18.46 2.76
C VAL A 29 12.54 19.23 3.08
N ARG A 30 12.54 19.99 4.18
CA ARG A 30 13.70 20.66 4.77
C ARG A 30 14.69 19.70 5.46
N ARG A 31 14.47 18.38 5.38
CA ARG A 31 15.29 17.31 5.98
C ARG A 31 15.43 17.39 7.50
N ASP A 32 14.43 17.93 8.20
CA ASP A 32 14.40 17.89 9.65
C ASP A 32 14.11 16.46 10.13
N LYS A 33 15.10 15.83 10.77
CA LYS A 33 15.01 14.44 11.23
C LYS A 33 13.93 14.24 12.29
N ARG A 34 13.72 15.21 13.18
CA ARG A 34 12.74 15.11 14.28
C ARG A 34 11.33 15.19 13.73
N GLU A 35 11.07 16.14 12.84
CA GLU A 35 9.76 16.30 12.22
C GLU A 35 9.45 15.16 11.24
N SER A 36 10.47 14.59 10.58
CA SER A 36 10.32 13.37 9.78
C SER A 36 9.86 12.19 10.62
N LEU A 37 10.48 11.96 11.77
CA LEU A 37 10.07 10.89 12.69
C LEU A 37 8.66 11.12 13.23
N ARG A 38 8.32 12.38 13.54
CA ARG A 38 6.97 12.75 13.99
C ARG A 38 5.93 12.48 12.91
N LEU A 39 6.20 12.87 11.66
CA LEU A 39 5.32 12.56 10.53
C LEU A 39 5.11 11.06 10.40
N PHE A 40 6.18 10.26 10.42
CA PHE A 40 6.07 8.80 10.32
C PHE A 40 5.25 8.20 11.45
N ALA A 41 5.45 8.65 12.69
CA ALA A 41 4.67 8.20 13.83
C ALA A 41 3.17 8.53 13.66
N THR A 42 2.83 9.69 13.08
CA THR A 42 1.45 10.08 12.81
C THR A 42 0.81 9.31 11.66
N VAL A 43 1.53 9.08 10.55
CA VAL A 43 0.93 8.47 9.33
C VAL A 43 0.93 6.94 9.36
N THR A 44 1.83 6.31 10.12
CA THR A 44 1.87 4.84 10.27
C THR A 44 0.51 4.24 10.68
N PRO A 45 -0.17 4.71 11.73
CA PRO A 45 -1.48 4.18 12.09
C PRO A 45 -2.55 4.41 11.02
N LEU A 46 -2.42 5.43 10.17
CA LEU A 46 -3.33 5.65 9.05
C LEU A 46 -3.16 4.59 7.96
N PHE A 47 -1.92 4.23 7.63
CA PHE A 47 -1.63 3.13 6.70
C PHE A 47 -2.11 1.79 7.25
N ILE A 48 -1.84 1.50 8.52
CA ILE A 48 -2.30 0.26 9.17
C ILE A 48 -3.82 0.15 9.10
N ALA A 49 -4.55 1.20 9.51
CA ALA A 49 -6.01 1.19 9.46
C ALA A 49 -6.56 1.00 8.04
N PHE A 50 -5.90 1.57 7.03
CA PHE A 50 -6.28 1.37 5.64
C PHE A 50 -6.14 -0.10 5.21
N TYR A 51 -5.00 -0.74 5.49
CA TYR A 51 -4.74 -2.13 5.10
C TYR A 51 -5.55 -3.12 5.91
N GLU A 52 -5.79 -2.88 7.21
CA GLU A 52 -6.74 -3.67 7.99
C GLU A 52 -8.14 -3.63 7.38
N GLY A 53 -8.58 -2.48 6.84
CA GLY A 53 -9.81 -2.38 6.06
C GLY A 53 -9.80 -3.24 4.79
N GLN A 54 -8.63 -3.41 4.15
CA GLN A 54 -8.49 -4.31 3.00
C GLN A 54 -8.53 -5.79 3.41
N VAL A 55 -7.97 -6.15 4.56
CA VAL A 55 -8.08 -7.50 5.14
C VAL A 55 -9.53 -7.84 5.43
N GLN A 56 -10.27 -6.91 6.07
CA GLN A 56 -11.70 -7.10 6.38
C GLN A 56 -12.55 -7.23 5.11
N ALA A 57 -12.16 -6.55 4.04
CA ALA A 57 -12.79 -6.67 2.73
C ALA A 57 -12.35 -7.92 1.94
N GLY A 58 -11.49 -8.77 2.51
CA GLY A 58 -10.99 -9.99 1.87
C GLY A 58 -10.05 -9.73 0.69
N ARG A 59 -9.47 -8.54 0.56
CA ARG A 59 -8.60 -8.16 -0.56
C ARG A 59 -7.13 -8.53 -0.37
N ILE A 60 -6.68 -8.69 0.88
CA ILE A 60 -5.31 -9.09 1.25
C ILE A 60 -5.32 -10.00 2.48
N LYS A 61 -4.23 -10.75 2.70
CA LYS A 61 -4.05 -11.61 3.87
C LYS A 61 -3.60 -10.78 5.08
N GLN A 62 -4.01 -11.18 6.30
CA GLN A 62 -3.68 -10.46 7.53
C GLN A 62 -2.16 -10.24 7.73
N GLY A 63 -1.34 -11.21 7.31
CA GLY A 63 0.12 -11.15 7.40
C GLY A 63 0.78 -10.09 6.50
N GLU A 64 0.06 -9.53 5.52
CA GLU A 64 0.61 -8.59 4.55
C GLU A 64 0.57 -7.14 5.04
N THR A 65 -0.27 -6.84 6.03
CA THR A 65 -0.52 -5.50 6.58
C THR A 65 0.77 -4.77 6.98
N ALA A 66 1.65 -5.44 7.72
CA ALA A 66 2.88 -4.83 8.23
C ALA A 66 3.87 -4.51 7.08
N ASN A 67 4.02 -5.43 6.13
CA ASN A 67 4.89 -5.25 4.97
C ASN A 67 4.39 -4.10 4.08
N LEU A 68 3.08 -4.06 3.80
CA LEU A 68 2.45 -3.00 3.01
C LEU A 68 2.56 -1.62 3.69
N ALA A 69 2.42 -1.57 5.02
CA ALA A 69 2.63 -0.33 5.78
C ALA A 69 4.07 0.16 5.67
N GLN A 70 5.07 -0.72 5.78
CA GLN A 70 6.48 -0.37 5.60
C GLN A 70 6.79 0.11 4.17
N GLN A 71 6.23 -0.56 3.16
CA GLN A 71 6.39 -0.15 1.76
C GLN A 71 5.76 1.23 1.49
N ALA A 72 4.58 1.49 2.05
CA ALA A 72 3.91 2.78 1.92
C ALA A 72 4.69 3.92 2.61
N LEU A 73 5.28 3.68 3.79
CA LEU A 73 6.15 4.64 4.45
C LEU A 73 7.41 4.95 3.61
N LYS A 74 8.00 3.92 2.99
CA LYS A 74 9.13 4.11 2.07
C LYS A 74 8.72 4.93 0.85
N ALA A 75 7.55 4.64 0.26
CA ALA A 75 7.01 5.36 -0.87
C ALA A 75 6.69 6.83 -0.52
N LEU A 76 6.18 7.09 0.69
CA LEU A 76 5.99 8.44 1.22
C LEU A 76 7.30 9.23 1.27
N TYR A 77 8.36 8.62 1.82
CA TYR A 77 9.67 9.25 1.92
C TYR A 77 10.33 9.49 0.56
N LEU A 78 10.16 8.58 -0.41
CA LEU A 78 10.72 8.73 -1.76
C LEU A 78 9.88 9.67 -2.65
N GLY A 79 8.56 9.68 -2.48
CA GLY A 79 7.61 10.52 -3.22
C GLY A 79 7.59 11.96 -2.76
N GLN A 80 8.29 12.26 -1.67
CA GLN A 80 8.38 13.57 -1.04
C GLN A 80 8.67 14.76 -1.98
N PRO A 81 9.59 14.66 -2.96
CA PRO A 81 9.86 15.74 -3.91
C PRO A 81 8.69 16.02 -4.88
N ARG A 82 7.71 15.12 -4.96
CA ARG A 82 6.54 15.21 -5.86
C ARG A 82 5.27 15.62 -5.11
N TYR A 83 5.38 15.94 -3.83
CA TYR A 83 4.25 16.37 -3.04
C TYR A 83 3.74 17.74 -3.51
N ASP A 84 2.46 17.80 -3.88
CA ASP A 84 1.77 19.05 -4.20
C ASP A 84 1.05 19.56 -2.95
N PRO A 85 1.47 20.69 -2.35
CA PRO A 85 0.81 21.26 -1.18
C PRO A 85 -0.60 21.77 -1.46
N ASN A 86 -1.02 21.90 -2.73
CA ASN A 86 -2.40 22.28 -3.07
C ASN A 86 -3.38 21.11 -2.92
N LEU A 87 -2.89 19.87 -2.74
CA LEU A 87 -3.73 18.70 -2.54
C LEU A 87 -3.86 18.37 -1.04
N PRO A 88 -5.00 17.84 -0.57
CA PRO A 88 -5.12 17.36 0.79
C PRO A 88 -4.12 16.23 1.07
N PHE A 89 -3.36 16.34 2.16
CA PHE A 89 -2.31 15.39 2.54
C PHE A 89 -2.88 13.99 2.69
N ARG A 90 -4.08 13.88 3.27
CA ARG A 90 -4.77 12.59 3.42
C ARG A 90 -5.10 11.92 2.09
N SER A 91 -5.47 12.70 1.07
CA SER A 91 -5.72 12.15 -0.27
C SER A 91 -4.44 11.58 -0.88
N TRP A 92 -3.33 12.29 -0.70
CA TRP A 92 -2.02 11.83 -1.16
C TRP A 92 -1.53 10.57 -0.43
N ILE A 93 -1.72 10.48 0.89
CA ILE A 93 -1.44 9.28 1.68
C ILE A 93 -2.26 8.08 1.20
N LEU A 94 -3.56 8.27 0.91
CA LEU A 94 -4.40 7.20 0.38
C LEU A 94 -3.97 6.76 -1.02
N ASP A 95 -3.50 7.69 -1.85
CA ASP A 95 -2.95 7.38 -3.17
C ASP A 95 -1.68 6.51 -3.07
N ILE A 96 -0.79 6.85 -2.14
CA ILE A 96 0.40 6.03 -1.83
C ILE A 96 -0.02 4.63 -1.36
N ALA A 97 -0.99 4.54 -0.45
CA ALA A 97 -1.47 3.25 0.06
C ALA A 97 -2.07 2.37 -1.04
N ARG A 98 -2.87 2.96 -1.94
CA ARG A 98 -3.43 2.24 -3.10
C ARG A 98 -2.35 1.83 -4.08
N SER A 99 -1.43 2.72 -4.42
CA SER A 99 -0.32 2.42 -5.32
C SER A 99 0.58 1.30 -4.77
N THR A 100 0.81 1.28 -3.46
CA THR A 100 1.55 0.19 -2.79
C THR A 100 0.78 -1.13 -2.88
N LEU A 101 -0.54 -1.12 -2.66
CA LEU A 101 -1.41 -2.29 -2.79
C LEU A 101 -1.47 -2.84 -4.23
N LEU A 102 -1.43 -1.97 -5.24
CA LEU A 102 -1.42 -2.35 -6.66
C LEU A 102 -0.03 -2.75 -7.15
N GLY A 103 1.01 -2.21 -6.50
CA GLY A 103 2.42 -2.47 -6.79
C GLY A 103 2.96 -3.74 -6.14
N THR A 104 2.24 -4.35 -5.20
CA THR A 104 2.42 -5.76 -4.87
C THR A 104 1.85 -6.59 -6.02
N PRO A 105 2.67 -7.15 -6.92
CA PRO A 105 2.15 -8.19 -7.80
C PRO A 105 1.60 -9.28 -6.87
N ASP A 106 0.39 -9.70 -7.17
CA ASP A 106 -0.24 -10.87 -6.57
C ASP A 106 0.83 -11.96 -6.43
N ALA A 107 1.25 -12.25 -5.19
CA ALA A 107 2.26 -13.25 -4.92
C ALA A 107 1.74 -14.67 -5.22
N GLU A 108 0.60 -14.83 -5.89
CA GLU A 108 0.02 -16.10 -6.30
C GLU A 108 -0.79 -16.08 -7.64
N ALA A 109 -0.49 -15.19 -8.59
CA ALA A 109 -1.03 -15.34 -9.95
C ALA A 109 -0.10 -14.79 -11.04
N ALA A 110 0.67 -15.70 -11.68
CA ALA A 110 1.19 -15.63 -13.07
C ALA A 110 2.60 -16.24 -13.28
N PHE A 111 2.94 -17.32 -12.56
CA PHE A 111 3.74 -18.39 -13.16
C PHE A 111 2.84 -19.60 -13.49
N ASP A 112 1.68 -19.34 -14.10
CA ASP A 112 0.99 -20.36 -14.89
C ASP A 112 1.35 -20.08 -16.35
N LEU A 113 2.47 -20.67 -16.77
CA LEU A 113 2.76 -20.85 -18.19
C LEU A 113 1.58 -21.64 -18.77
N PRO A 114 0.98 -21.22 -19.89
CA PRO A 114 -0.08 -22.01 -20.51
C PRO A 114 0.52 -23.33 -21.00
N ALA A 115 0.36 -24.37 -20.20
CA ALA A 115 0.48 -25.76 -20.61
C ALA A 115 -0.75 -26.11 -21.46
N SER A 116 -0.82 -25.54 -22.67
CA SER A 116 -1.65 -26.06 -23.76
C SER A 116 -1.37 -25.28 -25.03
N VAL A 117 -0.52 -25.85 -25.89
CA VAL A 117 -0.78 -26.10 -27.32
C VAL A 117 0.55 -26.55 -27.93
N ALA A 118 0.73 -27.85 -28.12
CA ALA A 118 1.38 -28.45 -29.30
C ALA A 118 1.35 -29.99 -29.23
N THR A 119 0.19 -30.60 -28.96
CA THR A 119 -0.06 -31.97 -29.43
C THR A 119 -1.02 -31.87 -30.61
N ARG A 120 -0.48 -31.66 -31.81
CA ARG A 120 -1.16 -32.12 -33.03
C ARG A 120 -0.18 -32.28 -34.20
N ASN A 121 0.13 -33.55 -34.47
CA ASN A 121 0.33 -34.14 -35.79
C ASN A 121 1.22 -33.40 -36.80
N ARG A 122 2.40 -33.97 -37.05
CA ARG A 122 2.88 -34.13 -38.43
C ARG A 122 3.29 -35.58 -38.66
N ARG A 123 2.38 -36.32 -39.29
CA ARG A 123 2.64 -37.57 -40.00
C ARG A 123 3.59 -37.28 -41.17
N GLU A 124 4.48 -38.26 -41.43
CA GLU A 124 5.11 -38.61 -42.71
C GLU A 124 6.11 -37.57 -43.28
N ALA A 125 7.27 -37.94 -43.84
CA ALA A 125 7.54 -39.11 -44.68
C ALA A 125 9.03 -39.54 -44.68
N LEU A 126 9.21 -40.76 -45.19
CA LEU A 126 10.43 -41.50 -45.48
C LEU A 126 11.53 -40.74 -46.26
N HIS A 127 12.78 -41.14 -46.02
CA HIS A 127 13.86 -41.53 -46.97
C HIS A 127 15.11 -41.79 -46.08
N VAL A 128 15.81 -42.94 -46.01
CA VAL A 128 16.24 -43.97 -46.96
C VAL A 128 16.67 -43.39 -48.29
N THR A 129 17.95 -42.99 -48.38
CA THR A 129 19.03 -43.81 -48.98
C THR A 129 20.38 -43.21 -48.60
#